data_AF-A0A2M8PKA7-F1
#
_entry.id   AF-A0A2M8PKA7-F1
#
_cell.length_a   1.000
_cell.length_b   1.000
_cell.length_c   1.000
_cell.angle_alpha   90.00
_cell.angle_beta   90.00
_cell.angle_gamma   90.00
#
_symmetry.space_group_name_H-M   'P 1'
#
loop_
_entity.id
_entity.type
_entity.pdbx_description
1 polymer ?
#
loop_
_entity_poly.entity_id
_entity_poly.type
_entity_poly.pdbx_seq_one_letter_code
_entity_poly.pdbx_strand_id
1 'polypeptide(L)'
;YGMYACNGILFNHESPMRGETFVTRKIARAAACIKAGKQDALYLGNLDAKRDWGHARDYVEAMWRMLQQETADDFVVATGQTHSVREFVERAFKEVGFVIAWKGEGIDEVGYDVNSGRDLIFVDPCYFRPTEVDVLVGDA
;
A
#
# COMPACT_ATOMS: atom_id res chain seq x y z
N TYR A 1 -27.37 25.07 -13.50
CA TYR A 1 -26.14 25.77 -13.07
C TYR A 1 -24.99 25.70 -14.09
N GLY A 2 -24.96 24.76 -15.03
CA GLY A 2 -23.97 24.79 -16.14
C GLY A 2 -22.51 24.80 -15.66
N MET A 3 -22.25 24.25 -14.47
CA MET A 3 -20.93 24.25 -13.86
C MET A 3 -20.04 23.23 -14.53
N TYR A 4 -18.78 23.59 -14.72
CA TYR A 4 -17.73 22.63 -15.06
C TYR A 4 -17.40 21.83 -13.79
N ALA A 5 -17.74 20.53 -13.78
CA ALA A 5 -17.49 19.63 -12.66
C ALA A 5 -17.05 18.27 -13.20
N CYS A 6 -15.91 17.78 -12.71
CA CYS A 6 -15.31 16.51 -13.09
C CYS A 6 -15.05 15.65 -11.85
N ASN A 7 -15.19 14.34 -11.96
CA ASN A 7 -14.80 13.40 -10.92
C ASN A 7 -13.50 12.67 -11.30
N GLY A 8 -12.47 12.83 -10.48
CA GLY A 8 -11.29 11.98 -10.53
C GLY A 8 -11.51 10.71 -9.71
N ILE A 9 -11.66 9.56 -10.38
CA ILE A 9 -11.75 8.24 -9.76
C ILE A 9 -10.32 7.71 -9.58
N LEU A 10 -9.64 8.24 -8.56
CA LEU A 10 -8.22 7.97 -8.32
C LEU A 10 -8.02 6.71 -7.49
N PHE A 11 -7.27 5.77 -8.05
CA PHE A 11 -6.82 4.55 -7.37
C PHE A 11 -5.77 4.86 -6.30
N ASN A 12 -5.28 3.85 -5.58
CA ASN A 12 -4.37 4.09 -4.47
C ASN A 12 -3.11 4.81 -4.94
N HIS A 13 -2.78 5.90 -4.26
CA HIS A 13 -1.59 6.70 -4.55
C HIS A 13 -0.90 7.09 -3.25
N GLU A 14 0.41 6.94 -3.26
CA GLU A 14 1.23 6.91 -2.06
C GLU A 14 2.37 7.93 -2.18
N SER A 15 2.94 8.35 -1.05
CA SER A 15 4.09 9.25 -1.01
C SER A 15 4.74 9.27 0.37
N PRO A 16 5.93 9.89 0.53
CA PRO A 16 6.50 10.20 1.84
C PRO A 16 5.65 11.14 2.70
N MET A 17 4.53 11.67 2.20
CA MET A 17 3.56 12.46 2.97
C MET A 17 2.31 11.66 3.36
N ARG A 18 2.19 10.40 2.93
CA ARG A 18 1.05 9.54 3.28
C ARG A 18 0.92 9.39 4.79
N GLY A 19 -0.31 9.44 5.29
CA GLY A 19 -0.62 9.24 6.71
C GLY A 19 -0.16 7.89 7.24
N GLU A 20 0.26 7.84 8.50
CA GLU A 20 0.96 6.69 9.08
C GLU A 20 0.10 5.44 9.28
N THR A 21 -1.23 5.60 9.27
CA THR A 21 -2.20 4.51 9.42
C THR A 21 -2.46 3.75 8.13
N PHE A 22 -2.06 4.29 6.97
CA PHE A 22 -2.17 3.60 5.69
C PHE A 22 -1.08 2.53 5.55
N VAL A 23 -1.45 1.37 4.99
CA VAL A 23 -0.63 0.15 4.99
C VAL A 23 0.79 0.37 4.44
N THR A 24 0.93 1.07 3.32
CA THR A 24 2.22 1.36 2.68
C THR A 24 3.15 2.17 3.58
N ARG A 25 2.62 3.24 4.21
CA ARG A 25 3.38 4.07 5.14
C ARG A 25 3.68 3.33 6.44
N LYS A 26 2.73 2.56 6.96
CA LYS A 26 2.91 1.71 8.13
C LYS A 26 4.07 0.74 7.93
N ILE A 27 4.11 0.06 6.78
CA ILE A 27 5.18 -0.88 6.41
C ILE A 27 6.53 -0.16 6.28
N ALA A 28 6.61 0.90 5.48
CA ALA A 28 7.88 1.61 5.25
C ALA A 28 8.47 2.18 6.54
N ARG A 29 7.63 2.73 7.43
CA ARG A 29 8.07 3.21 8.75
C ARG A 29 8.53 2.06 9.63
N ALA A 30 7.77 0.97 9.70
CA ALA A 30 8.14 -0.18 10.52
C ALA A 30 9.47 -0.80 10.07
N ALA A 31 9.70 -0.97 8.77
CA ALA A 31 10.97 -1.46 8.23
C ALA A 31 12.16 -0.60 8.71
N ALA A 32 12.04 0.73 8.61
CA ALA A 32 13.05 1.66 9.08
C ALA A 32 13.23 1.63 10.61
N CYS A 33 12.13 1.60 11.37
CA CYS A 33 12.16 1.56 12.85
C CYS A 33 12.75 0.25 13.38
N ILE A 34 12.41 -0.89 12.78
CA ILE A 34 12.96 -2.21 13.12
C ILE A 34 14.45 -2.24 12.83
N LYS A 35 14.88 -1.74 11.66
CA LYS A 35 16.31 -1.62 11.34
C LYS A 35 17.07 -0.76 12.35
N ALA A 36 16.43 0.31 12.84
CA ALA A 36 17.00 1.22 13.83
C ALA A 36 16.88 0.71 15.29
N GLY A 37 16.32 -0.48 15.53
CA GLY A 37 16.11 -1.04 16.88
C GLY A 37 15.09 -0.27 17.72
N LYS A 38 14.18 0.48 17.09
CA LYS A 38 13.14 1.30 17.75
C LYS A 38 11.78 0.63 17.80
N GLN A 39 11.63 -0.49 17.11
CA GLN A 39 10.40 -1.28 17.02
C GLN A 39 10.81 -2.75 16.85
N ASP A 40 10.11 -3.67 17.53
CA ASP A 40 10.47 -5.09 17.49
C ASP A 40 9.85 -5.82 16.31
N ALA A 41 8.60 -5.51 15.97
CA ALA A 41 7.83 -6.19 14.95
C ALA A 41 6.75 -5.30 14.31
N LEU A 42 6.26 -5.71 13.14
CA LEU A 42 5.17 -5.11 12.38
C LEU A 42 3.94 -6.02 12.43
N TYR A 43 2.78 -5.48 12.79
CA TYR A 43 1.50 -6.19 12.76
C TYR A 43 0.65 -5.71 11.58
N LEU A 44 0.08 -6.63 10.81
CA LEU A 44 -0.75 -6.36 9.62
C LEU A 44 -2.02 -7.21 9.62
N GLY A 45 -2.98 -6.84 8.77
CA GLY A 45 -4.18 -7.65 8.50
C GLY A 45 -3.95 -8.57 7.30
N ASN A 46 -4.84 -8.48 6.30
CA ASN A 46 -4.76 -9.27 5.08
C ASN A 46 -3.50 -8.95 4.25
N LEU A 47 -2.55 -9.89 4.20
CA LEU A 47 -1.32 -9.81 3.40
C LEU A 47 -1.55 -10.06 1.90
N ASP A 48 -2.63 -10.74 1.54
CA ASP A 48 -2.92 -11.14 0.18
C ASP A 48 -3.76 -10.10 -0.57
N ALA A 49 -4.25 -9.06 0.14
CA ALA A 49 -4.94 -7.93 -0.46
C ALA A 49 -4.08 -7.27 -1.54
N LYS A 50 -4.64 -7.15 -2.76
CA LYS A 50 -3.96 -6.57 -3.92
C LYS A 50 -4.46 -5.18 -4.24
N ARG A 51 -3.53 -4.25 -4.48
CA ARG A 51 -3.84 -2.85 -4.81
C ARG A 51 -3.00 -2.37 -5.98
N ASP A 52 -3.60 -1.49 -6.76
CA ASP A 52 -2.91 -0.63 -7.70
C ASP A 52 -2.38 0.61 -6.97
N TRP A 53 -1.06 0.72 -6.83
CA TRP A 53 -0.38 1.80 -6.11
C TRP A 53 0.46 2.66 -7.04
N GLY A 54 0.03 3.90 -7.28
CA GLY A 54 0.83 4.93 -7.93
C GLY A 54 1.49 5.92 -6.96
N HIS A 55 2.21 6.90 -7.52
CA HIS A 55 2.80 7.98 -6.73
C HIS A 55 1.89 9.22 -6.73
N ALA A 56 1.62 9.78 -5.55
CA ALA A 56 0.65 10.87 -5.37
C ALA A 56 0.96 12.14 -6.19
N ARG A 57 2.24 12.39 -6.51
CA ARG A 57 2.67 13.51 -7.36
C ARG A 57 2.05 13.44 -8.76
N ASP A 58 2.01 12.24 -9.35
CA ASP A 58 1.52 12.06 -10.72
C ASP A 58 0.00 12.17 -10.74
N TYR A 59 -0.65 11.74 -9.66
CA TYR A 59 -2.10 11.77 -9.48
C TYR A 59 -2.63 13.20 -9.33
N VAL A 60 -1.92 14.07 -8.60
CA VAL A 60 -2.31 15.50 -8.50
C VAL A 60 -2.09 16.25 -9.82
N GLU A 61 -1.12 15.83 -10.64
CA GLU A 61 -0.98 16.35 -12.00
C GLU A 61 -2.19 15.95 -12.86
N ALA A 62 -2.67 14.71 -12.74
CA ALA A 62 -3.89 14.28 -13.42
C ALA A 62 -5.10 15.12 -13.01
N MET A 63 -5.30 15.38 -11.71
CA MET A 63 -6.37 16.26 -11.22
C MET A 63 -6.31 17.65 -11.88
N TRP A 64 -5.11 18.24 -11.96
CA TRP A 64 -4.93 19.55 -12.61
C TRP A 64 -5.27 19.50 -14.10
N ARG A 65 -4.82 18.46 -14.82
CA ARG A 65 -5.09 18.26 -16.26
C ARG A 65 -6.59 18.07 -16.56
N MET A 66 -7.34 17.41 -15.69
CA MET A 66 -8.80 17.26 -15.85
C MET A 66 -9.49 18.62 -15.94
N LEU A 67 -9.09 19.57 -15.09
CA LEU A 67 -9.64 20.93 -15.08
C LEU A 67 -9.24 21.79 -16.30
N GLN A 68 -8.32 21.31 -17.14
CA GLN A 68 -7.90 22.01 -18.35
C GLN A 68 -8.63 21.53 -19.62
N GLN A 69 -9.46 20.48 -19.52
CA GLN A 69 -10.15 19.94 -20.70
C GLN A 69 -11.27 20.88 -21.16
N GLU A 70 -11.56 20.92 -22.46
CA GLU A 70 -12.62 21.77 -23.02
C GLU A 70 -14.01 21.45 -22.45
N THR A 71 -14.26 20.17 -22.13
CA THR A 71 -15.50 19.64 -21.59
C THR A 71 -15.24 18.86 -20.31
N ALA A 72 -16.09 19.04 -19.31
CA ALA A 72 -15.97 18.33 -18.05
C ALA A 72 -16.36 16.87 -18.23
N ASP A 73 -15.57 15.96 -17.64
CA ASP A 73 -15.78 14.52 -17.71
C ASP A 73 -15.23 13.83 -16.46
N ASP A 74 -15.47 12.54 -16.32
CA ASP A 74 -14.99 11.69 -15.23
C ASP A 74 -13.83 10.82 -15.70
N PHE A 75 -12.79 10.69 -14.87
CA PHE A 75 -11.54 10.04 -15.25
C PHE A 75 -11.11 8.99 -14.23
N VAL A 76 -10.83 7.78 -14.70
CA VAL A 76 -10.08 6.79 -13.91
C VAL A 76 -8.59 7.12 -13.98
N VAL A 77 -7.93 7.15 -12.83
CA VAL A 77 -6.47 7.36 -12.75
C VAL A 77 -5.87 6.25 -11.92
N ALA A 78 -5.09 5.39 -12.57
CA ALA A 78 -4.50 4.18 -12.02
C ALA A 78 -3.18 3.86 -12.73
N THR A 79 -2.38 2.93 -12.20
CA THR A 79 -1.16 2.44 -12.89
C THR A 79 -1.43 1.25 -13.82
N GLY A 80 -2.56 0.57 -13.62
CA GLY A 80 -2.90 -0.69 -14.28
C GLY A 80 -2.15 -1.91 -13.73
N GLN A 81 -1.35 -1.73 -12.66
CA GLN A 81 -0.52 -2.79 -12.07
C GLN A 81 -0.92 -3.04 -10.63
N THR A 82 -1.17 -4.30 -10.27
CA THR A 82 -1.50 -4.68 -8.88
C THR A 82 -0.38 -5.42 -8.19
N HIS A 83 -0.15 -5.08 -6.93
CA HIS A 83 0.76 -5.80 -6.03
C HIS A 83 0.05 -6.16 -4.73
N SER A 84 0.46 -7.25 -4.09
CA SER A 84 -0.07 -7.62 -2.78
C SER A 84 0.58 -6.82 -1.66
N VAL A 85 -0.09 -6.73 -0.50
CA VAL A 85 0.51 -6.20 0.73
C VAL A 85 1.78 -6.97 1.09
N ARG A 86 1.76 -8.30 0.93
CA ARG A 86 2.92 -9.19 1.10
C ARG A 86 4.11 -8.75 0.26
N GLU A 87 3.92 -8.55 -1.04
CA GLU A 87 4.98 -8.12 -1.95
C GLU A 87 5.53 -6.74 -1.55
N PHE A 88 4.65 -5.84 -1.10
CA PHE A 88 5.08 -4.53 -0.61
C PHE A 88 5.96 -4.66 0.65
N VAL A 89 5.61 -5.55 1.60
CA VAL A 89 6.43 -5.86 2.78
C VAL A 89 7.79 -6.37 2.37
N GLU A 90 7.85 -7.39 1.51
CA GLU A 90 9.09 -8.00 1.05
C GLU A 90 10.03 -6.96 0.43
N ARG A 91 9.50 -6.12 -0.48
CA ARG A 91 10.28 -5.06 -1.13
C ARG A 91 10.74 -4.00 -0.13
N ALA A 92 9.85 -3.51 0.74
CA ALA A 92 10.20 -2.46 1.70
C ALA A 92 11.24 -2.91 2.74
N PHE A 93 11.15 -4.14 3.24
CA PHE A 93 12.12 -4.70 4.18
C PHE A 93 13.48 -4.98 3.51
N LYS A 94 13.46 -5.38 2.24
CA LYS A 94 14.68 -5.56 1.44
C LYS A 94 15.48 -4.27 1.29
N GLU A 95 14.84 -3.12 1.12
CA GLU A 95 15.51 -1.81 1.04
C GLU A 95 16.32 -1.45 2.29
N VAL A 96 15.97 -1.98 3.46
CA VAL A 96 16.70 -1.78 4.73
C VAL A 96 17.57 -2.99 5.11
N GLY A 97 17.70 -3.96 4.21
CA GLY A 97 18.60 -5.12 4.33
C GLY A 97 18.03 -6.30 5.10
N PHE A 98 16.70 -6.45 5.18
CA PHE A 98 16.06 -7.69 5.65
C PHE A 98 15.56 -8.51 4.47
N VAL A 99 15.76 -9.82 4.50
CA VAL A 99 15.22 -10.72 3.46
C VAL A 99 14.09 -11.50 4.11
N ILE A 100 12.84 -11.18 3.75
CA ILE A 100 11.67 -11.79 4.37
C ILE A 100 11.31 -13.10 3.69
N ALA A 101 11.11 -14.14 4.50
CA ALA A 101 10.44 -15.37 4.13
C ALA A 101 9.23 -15.60 5.05
N TRP A 102 8.31 -16.46 4.63
CA TRP A 102 7.05 -16.69 5.33
C TRP A 102 6.95 -18.14 5.81
N LYS A 103 6.36 -18.32 6.99
CA LYS A 103 6.03 -19.63 7.58
C LYS A 103 4.65 -19.53 8.25
N GLY A 104 3.94 -20.66 8.33
CA GLY A 104 2.55 -20.67 8.80
C GLY A 104 1.56 -20.23 7.72
N GLU A 105 0.29 -20.16 8.07
CA GLU A 105 -0.81 -19.82 7.16
C GLU A 105 -1.89 -19.01 7.89
N GLY A 106 -2.59 -18.15 7.14
CA GLY A 106 -3.69 -17.36 7.67
C GLY A 106 -3.27 -16.44 8.84
N ILE A 107 -3.96 -16.56 9.97
CA ILE A 107 -3.68 -15.75 11.16
C ILE A 107 -2.37 -16.14 11.87
N ASP A 108 -1.91 -17.37 11.67
CA ASP A 108 -0.67 -17.89 12.24
C ASP A 108 0.53 -17.66 11.31
N GLU A 109 0.32 -16.96 10.19
CA GLU A 109 1.38 -16.63 9.26
C GLU A 109 2.33 -15.57 9.83
N VAL A 110 3.63 -15.84 9.70
CA VAL A 110 4.71 -15.01 10.22
C VAL A 110 5.75 -14.75 9.14
N GLY A 111 6.11 -13.48 8.97
CA GLY A 111 7.24 -13.05 8.16
C GLY A 111 8.50 -12.95 9.00
N TYR A 112 9.54 -13.69 8.64
CA TYR A 112 10.82 -13.73 9.36
C TYR A 112 11.98 -13.32 8.45
N ASP A 113 13.00 -12.68 9.03
CA ASP A 113 14.23 -12.38 8.31
C ASP A 113 15.10 -13.62 8.17
N VAL A 114 15.39 -14.02 6.93
CA VAL A 114 16.18 -15.20 6.59
C VAL A 114 17.59 -15.13 7.17
N ASN A 115 18.17 -13.93 7.30
CA ASN A 115 19.54 -13.77 7.76
C ASN A 115 19.68 -13.99 9.28
N SER A 116 18.74 -13.47 10.06
CA SER A 116 18.78 -13.55 11.53
C SER A 116 17.88 -14.64 12.12
N GLY A 117 16.94 -15.19 11.34
CA GLY A 117 15.90 -16.10 11.81
C GLY A 117 14.85 -15.44 12.71
N ARG A 118 14.87 -14.10 12.83
CA ARG A 118 13.95 -13.36 13.70
C ARG A 118 12.60 -13.19 13.02
N ASP A 119 11.55 -13.43 13.77
CA ASP A 119 10.18 -13.13 13.37
C ASP A 119 9.93 -11.61 13.49
N LEU A 120 9.55 -10.97 12.38
CA LEU A 120 9.45 -9.52 12.27
C LEU A 120 8.06 -9.03 11.85
N ILE A 121 7.26 -9.86 11.19
CA ILE A 121 5.93 -9.50 10.70
C ILE A 121 4.92 -10.54 11.19
N PHE A 122 3.82 -10.06 11.77
CA PHE A 122 2.75 -10.89 12.30
C PHE A 122 1.40 -10.46 11.72
N VAL A 123 0.52 -11.43 11.53
CA VAL A 123 -0.89 -11.19 11.17
C VAL A 123 -1.68 -11.00 12.45
N ASP A 124 -2.46 -9.93 12.53
CA ASP A 124 -3.31 -9.62 13.68
C ASP A 124 -4.76 -9.37 13.21
N PRO A 125 -5.73 -10.14 13.74
CA PRO A 125 -7.14 -10.06 13.34
C PRO A 125 -7.76 -8.68 13.56
N CYS A 126 -7.23 -7.85 14.46
CA CYS A 126 -7.75 -6.50 14.68
C CYS A 126 -7.56 -5.56 13.48
N TYR A 127 -6.66 -5.92 12.54
CA TYR A 127 -6.42 -5.15 11.32
C TYR A 127 -7.21 -5.64 10.10
N PHE A 128 -7.99 -6.72 10.23
CA PHE A 128 -8.90 -7.15 9.18
C PHE A 128 -10.12 -6.24 9.13
N ARG A 129 -10.61 -5.95 7.93
CA ARG A 129 -11.83 -5.19 7.75
C ARG A 129 -13.01 -6.16 7.75
N PRO A 130 -14.15 -5.80 8.37
CA PRO A 130 -15.37 -6.61 8.29
C PRO A 130 -15.84 -6.88 6.85
N THR A 131 -15.53 -5.96 5.93
CA THR A 131 -15.74 -6.09 4.49
C THR A 131 -14.41 -5.86 3.79
N GLU A 132 -13.66 -6.94 3.57
CA GLU A 132 -12.38 -6.91 2.87
C GLU A 132 -12.61 -6.72 1.36
N VAL A 133 -11.70 -6.01 0.70
CA VAL A 133 -11.66 -5.95 -0.77
C VAL A 133 -10.41 -6.68 -1.21
N ASP A 134 -10.56 -7.83 -1.86
CA ASP A 134 -9.44 -8.72 -2.18
C ASP A 134 -8.54 -8.13 -3.28
N VAL A 135 -9.14 -7.57 -4.33
CA VAL A 135 -8.44 -6.97 -5.46
C VAL A 135 -9.05 -5.61 -5.79
N LEU A 136 -8.20 -4.60 -5.95
CA LEU A 136 -8.60 -3.27 -6.39
C LEU A 136 -7.60 -2.79 -7.45
N VAL A 137 -8.05 -2.76 -8.70
CA VAL A 137 -7.27 -2.43 -9.91
C VAL A 137 -8.07 -1.49 -10.81
N GLY A 138 -7.40 -0.49 -11.38
CA GLY A 138 -8.02 0.41 -12.34
C GLY A 138 -7.74 -0.03 -13.77
N ASP A 139 -8.71 0.19 -14.65
CA ASP A 139 -8.51 0.14 -16.10
C ASP A 139 -8.18 1.59 -16.54
N ALA A 140 -6.99 1.78 -17.11
CA ALA A 140 -6.38 3.09 -17.34
C ALA A 140 -6.42 3.50 -18.82
#